data_AF-A0A420HCM0-F1
#
_entry.id   AF-A0A420HCM0-F1
#
_cell.length_a   1.000
_cell.length_b   1.000
_cell.length_c   1.000
_cell.angle_alpha   90.00
_cell.angle_beta   90.00
_cell.angle_gamma   90.00
#
_symmetry.space_group_name_H-M   'P 1'
#
loop_
_entity.id
_entity.type
_entity.pdbx_description
1 polymer ?
#
loop_
_entity_poly.entity_id
_entity_poly.type
_entity_poly.pdbx_seq_one_letter_code
_entity_poly.pdbx_strand_id
1 'polypeptide(L)'
;MTRNGLRVGTVEDWCNVLEKRFCEFPGRALVVLQKVRYILQNVKEGRSPVAFVSDIILHRRASGLTSMPQAQLSLAFEHFEDVLRRDLTYPTLETSIEVFMAEIKDAYSIWSDIYKPRQLLNHHPFPRPNGYNYSNWNHENQSSKNIGSLSDSRIHRSDLGSRLGKNQANSHPRNNSHNG
;
A
#
# COMPACT_ATOMS: atom_id res chain seq x y z
N MET A 1 26.49 -47.66 -26.53
CA MET A 1 26.51 -46.48 -25.65
C MET A 1 26.92 -45.26 -26.47
N THR A 2 25.95 -44.58 -27.08
CA THR A 2 26.20 -43.35 -27.86
C THR A 2 26.25 -42.18 -26.88
N ARG A 3 27.44 -41.59 -26.72
CA ARG A 3 27.60 -40.27 -26.11
C ARG A 3 26.88 -39.27 -27.01
N ASN A 4 25.76 -38.73 -26.55
CA ASN A 4 25.05 -37.65 -27.23
C ASN A 4 25.90 -36.37 -27.14
N GLY A 5 26.91 -36.26 -28.00
CA GLY A 5 27.57 -35.00 -28.31
C GLY A 5 26.54 -34.01 -28.84
N LEU A 6 26.66 -32.74 -28.41
CA LEU A 6 25.81 -31.61 -28.76
C LEU A 6 25.39 -31.69 -30.24
N ARG A 7 24.11 -31.93 -30.49
CA ARG A 7 23.54 -31.69 -31.82
C ARG A 7 23.45 -30.18 -32.02
N VAL A 8 23.81 -29.72 -33.22
CA VAL A 8 23.61 -28.34 -33.68
C VAL A 8 22.11 -28.09 -33.79
N GLY A 9 21.49 -27.69 -32.68
CA GLY A 9 20.09 -27.27 -32.60
C GLY A 9 19.97 -25.75 -32.70
N THR A 10 18.77 -25.27 -33.00
CA THR A 10 18.48 -23.82 -32.99
C THR A 10 18.55 -23.27 -31.55
N VAL A 11 18.51 -21.94 -31.38
CA VAL A 11 18.49 -21.34 -30.04
C VAL A 11 17.31 -21.87 -29.22
N GLU A 12 16.19 -22.14 -29.87
CA GLU A 12 15.00 -22.74 -29.26
C GLU A 12 15.25 -24.15 -28.74
N ASP A 13 16.00 -24.98 -29.49
CA ASP A 13 16.38 -26.32 -29.03
C ASP A 13 17.25 -26.26 -27.78
N TRP A 14 18.19 -25.31 -27.75
CA TRP A 14 19.01 -25.04 -26.57
C TRP A 14 18.18 -24.59 -25.39
N CYS A 15 17.27 -23.63 -25.58
CA CYS A 15 16.36 -23.17 -24.56
C CYS A 15 15.50 -24.32 -24.01
N ASN A 16 14.94 -25.17 -24.87
CA ASN A 16 14.13 -26.32 -24.47
C ASN A 16 14.94 -27.34 -23.65
N VAL A 17 16.18 -27.62 -24.04
CA VAL A 17 17.05 -28.55 -23.31
C VAL A 17 17.46 -27.97 -21.95
N LEU A 18 17.80 -26.69 -21.91
CA LEU A 18 18.14 -25.99 -20.67
C LEU A 18 16.94 -25.92 -19.73
N GLU A 19 15.77 -25.53 -20.24
CA GLU A 19 14.53 -25.51 -19.49
C GLU A 19 14.24 -26.90 -18.92
N LYS A 20 14.30 -27.97 -19.72
CA LYS A 20 14.07 -29.34 -19.22
C LYS A 20 15.06 -29.78 -18.15
N ARG A 21 16.33 -29.35 -18.20
CA ARG A 21 17.37 -29.78 -17.25
C ARG A 21 17.38 -28.98 -15.95
N PHE A 22 17.10 -27.69 -16.03
CA PHE A 22 17.17 -26.77 -14.90
C PHE A 22 15.80 -26.39 -14.34
N CYS A 23 14.72 -26.84 -14.97
CA CYS A 23 13.37 -26.68 -14.42
C CYS A 23 13.25 -27.43 -13.10
N GLU A 24 12.65 -26.74 -12.13
CA GLU A 24 12.39 -27.30 -10.82
C GLU A 24 11.45 -28.49 -10.90
N PHE A 25 11.61 -29.46 -10.01
CA PHE A 25 10.75 -30.64 -9.99
C PHE A 25 9.28 -30.22 -9.79
N PRO A 26 8.32 -30.71 -10.61
CA PRO A 26 6.96 -30.18 -10.65
C PRO A 26 6.24 -30.27 -9.30
N GLY A 27 6.49 -31.33 -8.53
CA GLY A 27 5.93 -31.48 -7.19
C GLY A 27 6.45 -30.43 -6.19
N ARG A 28 7.71 -30.03 -6.29
CA ARG A 28 8.27 -28.97 -5.43
C ARG A 28 7.72 -27.61 -5.83
N ALA A 29 7.71 -27.32 -7.13
CA ALA A 29 7.16 -26.09 -7.66
C ALA A 29 5.69 -25.91 -7.24
N LEU A 30 4.88 -26.97 -7.29
CA LEU A 30 3.48 -26.92 -6.83
C LEU A 30 3.36 -26.65 -5.32
N VAL A 31 4.20 -27.27 -4.49
CA VAL A 31 4.21 -27.03 -3.04
C VAL A 31 4.59 -25.58 -2.71
N VAL A 32 5.58 -25.02 -3.41
CA VAL A 32 5.97 -23.61 -3.27
C VAL A 32 4.81 -22.71 -3.70
N LEU A 33 4.23 -22.98 -4.87
CA LEU A 33 3.12 -22.23 -5.42
C LEU A 33 1.95 -22.17 -4.43
N GLN A 34 1.54 -23.30 -3.85
CA GLN A 34 0.44 -23.33 -2.88
C GLN A 34 0.69 -22.49 -1.62
N LYS A 35 1.94 -22.42 -1.15
CA LYS A 35 2.31 -21.78 0.12
C LYS A 35 2.60 -20.29 -0.01
N VAL A 36 3.20 -19.88 -1.12
CA VAL A 36 3.71 -18.51 -1.24
C VAL A 36 2.54 -17.52 -1.33
N ARG A 37 2.69 -16.37 -0.67
CA ARG A 37 1.73 -15.26 -0.70
C ARG A 37 2.50 -13.96 -0.66
N TYR A 38 1.95 -12.94 -1.29
CA TYR A 38 2.45 -11.58 -1.20
C TYR A 38 1.57 -10.79 -0.25
N ILE A 39 2.09 -10.58 0.95
CA ILE A 39 1.38 -9.94 2.06
C ILE A 39 1.92 -8.54 2.35
N LEU A 40 1.21 -7.79 3.18
CA LEU A 40 1.59 -6.44 3.58
C LEU A 40 3.02 -6.34 4.14
N GLN A 41 3.46 -7.39 4.85
CA GLN A 41 4.81 -7.47 5.38
C GLN A 41 5.88 -7.41 4.27
N ASN A 42 5.63 -8.01 3.10
CA ASN A 42 6.54 -7.95 1.96
C ASN A 42 6.71 -6.51 1.45
N VAL A 43 5.62 -5.72 1.45
CA VAL A 43 5.66 -4.29 1.09
C VAL A 43 6.50 -3.51 2.11
N LYS A 44 6.30 -3.76 3.41
CA LYS A 44 7.06 -3.10 4.49
C LYS A 44 8.56 -3.41 4.40
N GLU A 45 8.90 -4.62 4.01
CA GLU A 45 10.28 -5.08 3.76
C GLU A 45 10.86 -4.57 2.44
N GLY A 46 10.06 -3.87 1.61
CA GLY A 46 10.50 -3.35 0.32
C GLY A 46 10.73 -4.44 -0.74
N ARG A 47 10.11 -5.62 -0.60
CA ARG A 47 10.20 -6.68 -1.60
C ARG A 47 9.50 -6.23 -2.88
N SER A 48 10.00 -6.69 -4.02
CA SER A 48 9.42 -6.36 -5.33
C SER A 48 8.22 -7.26 -5.64
N PRO A 49 7.01 -6.70 -5.87
CA PRO A 49 5.87 -7.49 -6.28
C PRO A 49 5.99 -7.98 -7.73
N VAL A 50 6.73 -7.28 -8.58
CA VAL A 50 7.03 -7.71 -9.96
C VAL A 50 7.90 -8.98 -9.96
N ALA A 51 8.91 -9.02 -9.10
CA ALA A 51 9.74 -10.21 -8.93
C ALA A 51 8.89 -11.39 -8.41
N PHE A 52 8.04 -11.12 -7.42
CA PHE A 52 7.10 -12.11 -6.89
C PHE A 52 6.18 -12.71 -7.97
N VAL A 53 5.55 -11.89 -8.81
CA VAL A 53 4.69 -12.42 -9.89
C VAL A 53 5.49 -13.22 -10.90
N SER A 54 6.72 -12.81 -11.20
CA SER A 54 7.61 -13.57 -12.08
C SER A 54 7.92 -14.95 -11.51
N ASP A 55 8.16 -15.06 -10.20
CA ASP A 55 8.37 -16.32 -9.50
C ASP A 55 7.12 -17.21 -9.53
N ILE A 56 5.92 -16.64 -9.34
CA ILE A 56 4.65 -17.37 -9.48
C ILE A 56 4.51 -17.97 -10.89
N ILE A 57 4.79 -17.18 -11.93
CA ILE A 57 4.70 -17.62 -13.31
C ILE A 57 5.71 -18.76 -13.57
N LEU A 58 6.94 -18.62 -13.05
CA LEU A 58 7.98 -19.64 -13.17
C LEU A 58 7.58 -20.94 -12.49
N HIS A 59 7.18 -20.91 -11.21
CA HIS A 59 6.77 -22.10 -10.47
C HIS A 59 5.52 -22.75 -11.08
N ARG A 60 4.59 -21.95 -11.60
CA ARG A 60 3.43 -22.48 -12.31
C ARG A 60 3.85 -23.25 -13.56
N ARG A 61 4.74 -22.70 -14.40
CA ARG A 61 5.27 -23.39 -15.58
C ARG A 61 6.00 -24.68 -15.20
N ALA A 62 6.81 -24.63 -14.15
CA ALA A 62 7.53 -25.80 -13.63
C ALA A 62 6.60 -26.89 -13.09
N SER A 63 5.45 -26.53 -12.52
CA SER A 63 4.45 -27.48 -12.01
C SER A 63 3.67 -28.23 -13.11
N GLY A 64 3.83 -27.88 -14.38
CA GLY A 64 3.11 -28.48 -15.50
C GLY A 64 1.66 -28.00 -15.65
N LEU A 65 1.29 -26.91 -14.96
CA LEU A 65 -0.01 -26.25 -15.12
C LEU A 65 -0.08 -25.48 -16.45
N THR A 66 -1.32 -25.24 -16.92
CA THR A 66 -1.59 -24.54 -18.18
C THR A 66 -0.80 -23.23 -18.30
N SER A 67 -0.14 -23.06 -19.45
CA SER A 67 0.74 -21.94 -19.80
C SER A 67 0.01 -20.70 -20.33
N MET A 68 -1.33 -20.72 -20.34
CA MET A 68 -2.14 -19.58 -20.80
C MET A 68 -1.86 -18.33 -19.96
N PRO A 69 -1.61 -17.16 -20.60
CA PRO A 69 -1.29 -15.93 -19.90
C PRO A 69 -2.35 -15.53 -18.87
N GLN A 70 -3.63 -15.53 -19.25
CA GLN A 70 -4.71 -15.18 -18.32
C GLN A 70 -4.73 -16.08 -17.08
N ALA A 71 -4.59 -17.39 -17.25
CA ALA A 71 -4.59 -18.31 -16.11
C ALA A 71 -3.36 -18.11 -15.19
N GLN A 72 -2.19 -17.76 -15.75
CA GLN A 72 -1.00 -17.35 -15.01
C GLN A 72 -1.26 -16.12 -14.15
N LEU A 73 -1.84 -15.07 -14.77
CA LEU A 73 -2.11 -13.80 -14.11
C LEU A 73 -3.21 -13.93 -13.05
N SER A 74 -4.30 -14.64 -13.33
CA SER A 74 -5.37 -14.87 -12.35
C SER A 74 -4.84 -15.58 -11.12
N LEU A 75 -3.95 -16.58 -11.29
CA LEU A 75 -3.33 -17.23 -10.15
C LEU A 75 -2.42 -16.26 -9.38
N ALA A 76 -1.58 -15.50 -10.07
CA ALA A 76 -0.72 -14.51 -9.42
C ALA A 76 -1.53 -13.48 -8.62
N PHE A 77 -2.66 -13.02 -9.17
CA PHE A 77 -3.62 -12.15 -8.48
C PHE A 77 -4.13 -12.79 -7.18
N GLU A 78 -4.55 -14.06 -7.19
CA GLU A 78 -5.01 -14.78 -5.98
C GLU A 78 -3.92 -14.96 -4.92
N HIS A 79 -2.64 -14.83 -5.28
CA HIS A 79 -1.55 -14.91 -4.32
C HIS A 79 -1.26 -13.59 -3.58
N PHE A 80 -1.91 -12.49 -3.96
CA PHE A 80 -1.87 -11.24 -3.19
C PHE A 80 -2.89 -11.27 -2.05
N GLU A 81 -2.52 -10.65 -0.93
CA GLU A 81 -3.43 -10.43 0.20
C GLU A 81 -4.57 -9.47 -0.19
N ASP A 82 -5.77 -9.68 0.39
CA ASP A 82 -7.00 -8.96 0.05
C ASP A 82 -6.86 -7.43 0.09
N VAL A 83 -6.10 -6.90 1.05
CA VAL A 83 -5.85 -5.46 1.17
C VAL A 83 -5.08 -4.90 -0.03
N LEU A 84 -4.19 -5.69 -0.63
CA LEU A 84 -3.41 -5.29 -1.81
C LEU A 84 -4.21 -5.52 -3.10
N ARG A 85 -5.01 -6.60 -3.15
CA ARG A 85 -5.85 -6.90 -4.32
C ARG A 85 -6.87 -5.82 -4.66
N ARG A 86 -7.30 -5.03 -3.67
CA ARG A 86 -8.25 -3.92 -3.87
C ARG A 86 -7.74 -2.85 -4.84
N ASP A 87 -6.42 -2.68 -4.91
CA ASP A 87 -5.78 -1.67 -5.75
C ASP A 87 -5.35 -2.22 -7.11
N LEU A 88 -5.67 -3.49 -7.40
CA LEU A 88 -5.35 -4.17 -8.65
C LEU A 88 -6.62 -4.57 -9.40
N THR A 89 -6.56 -4.48 -10.72
CA THR A 89 -7.61 -5.00 -11.60
C THR A 89 -7.47 -6.50 -11.74
N TYR A 90 -8.59 -7.22 -11.69
CA TYR A 90 -8.59 -8.65 -11.96
C TYR A 90 -8.23 -8.90 -13.43
N PRO A 91 -7.24 -9.76 -13.73
CA PRO A 91 -6.78 -9.98 -15.09
C PRO A 91 -7.83 -10.69 -15.95
N THR A 92 -8.11 -10.12 -17.12
CA THR A 92 -9.03 -10.67 -18.12
C THR A 92 -8.27 -11.46 -19.19
N LEU A 93 -8.99 -12.00 -20.18
CA LEU A 93 -8.38 -12.70 -21.31
C LEU A 93 -7.52 -11.78 -22.19
N GLU A 94 -7.78 -10.47 -22.13
CA GLU A 94 -7.07 -9.45 -22.93
C GLU A 94 -5.88 -8.85 -22.17
N THR A 95 -5.77 -9.08 -20.86
CA THR A 95 -4.68 -8.57 -20.04
C THR A 95 -3.38 -9.29 -20.40
N SER A 96 -2.42 -8.53 -20.95
CA SER A 96 -1.07 -9.04 -21.17
C SER A 96 -0.26 -9.06 -19.87
N ILE A 97 0.77 -9.90 -19.82
CA ILE A 97 1.69 -9.96 -18.68
C ILE A 97 2.34 -8.58 -18.44
N GLU A 98 2.71 -7.87 -19.51
CA GLU A 98 3.35 -6.56 -19.45
C GLU A 98 2.44 -5.51 -18.81
N VAL A 99 1.17 -5.47 -19.23
CA VAL A 99 0.17 -4.54 -18.68
C VAL A 99 -0.04 -4.81 -17.19
N PHE A 100 -0.18 -6.07 -16.79
CA PHE A 100 -0.36 -6.43 -15.39
C PHE A 100 0.88 -6.12 -14.54
N MET A 101 2.08 -6.35 -15.06
CA MET A 101 3.32 -6.00 -14.35
C MET A 101 3.49 -4.49 -14.18
N ALA A 102 3.08 -3.70 -15.18
CA ALA A 102 3.08 -2.24 -15.09
C ALA A 102 2.09 -1.76 -14.02
N GLU A 103 0.87 -2.27 -14.02
CA GLU A 103 -0.16 -1.95 -13.01
C GLU A 103 0.34 -2.27 -11.58
N ILE A 104 0.94 -3.44 -11.38
CA ILE A 104 1.52 -3.82 -10.09
C ILE A 104 2.63 -2.86 -9.66
N LYS A 105 3.47 -2.40 -10.59
CA LYS A 105 4.54 -1.46 -10.29
C LYS A 105 3.99 -0.10 -9.87
N ASP A 106 2.93 0.35 -10.51
CA ASP A 106 2.26 1.60 -10.18
C ASP A 106 1.58 1.49 -8.80
N ALA A 107 0.84 0.41 -8.54
CA ALA A 107 0.24 0.15 -7.23
C ALA A 107 1.29 0.03 -6.11
N TYR A 108 2.43 -0.59 -6.40
CA TYR A 108 3.52 -0.72 -5.44
C TYR A 108 4.08 0.63 -4.98
N SER A 109 4.14 1.64 -5.86
CA SER A 109 4.60 2.98 -5.46
C SER A 109 3.75 3.52 -4.30
N ILE A 110 2.42 3.42 -4.46
CA ILE A 110 1.42 3.84 -3.48
C ILE A 110 1.52 3.00 -2.20
N TRP A 111 1.56 1.67 -2.31
CA TRP A 111 1.67 0.80 -1.15
C TRP A 111 2.94 1.07 -0.35
N SER A 112 4.05 1.29 -1.05
CA SER A 112 5.33 1.57 -0.40
C SER A 112 5.27 2.88 0.37
N ASP A 113 4.55 3.90 -0.11
CA ASP A 113 4.40 5.17 0.60
C ASP A 113 3.46 5.08 1.80
N ILE A 114 2.35 4.33 1.66
CA ILE A 114 1.36 4.17 2.74
C ILE A 114 1.91 3.31 3.87
N TYR A 115 2.58 2.20 3.53
CA TYR A 115 2.91 1.14 4.49
C TYR A 115 4.36 1.11 4.93
N LYS A 116 5.28 1.82 4.28
CA LYS A 116 6.63 1.96 4.83
C LYS A 116 6.52 2.55 6.24
N PRO A 117 7.23 1.97 7.22
CA PRO A 117 7.35 2.62 8.51
C PRO A 117 7.84 4.03 8.25
N ARG A 118 7.08 5.05 8.69
CA ARG A 118 7.67 6.38 8.82
C ARG A 118 8.89 6.17 9.68
N GLN A 119 10.06 6.33 9.08
CA GLN A 119 11.23 6.71 9.85
C GLN A 119 10.81 8.07 10.40
N LEU A 120 10.18 8.04 11.58
CA LEU A 120 10.10 9.23 12.40
C LEU A 120 11.56 9.67 12.44
N LEU A 121 11.86 10.77 11.74
CA LEU A 121 13.09 11.51 11.94
C LEU A 121 13.35 11.39 13.43
N ASN A 122 14.52 10.88 13.81
CA ASN A 122 15.00 10.99 15.17
C ASN A 122 14.69 12.42 15.58
N HIS A 123 13.59 12.61 16.31
CA HIS A 123 13.26 13.88 16.88
C HIS A 123 14.38 13.99 17.88
N HIS A 124 15.43 14.73 17.51
CA HIS A 124 16.35 15.29 18.46
C HIS A 124 15.46 15.78 19.60
N PRO A 125 15.57 15.18 20.80
CA PRO A 125 14.81 15.71 21.91
C PRO A 125 15.24 17.17 21.99
N PHE A 126 14.32 18.08 21.72
CA PHE A 126 14.51 19.49 22.05
C PHE A 126 15.03 19.47 23.48
N PRO A 127 16.22 20.04 23.77
CA PRO A 127 16.71 20.07 25.14
C PRO A 127 15.65 20.83 25.93
N ARG A 128 14.89 20.08 26.76
CA ARG A 128 13.99 20.69 27.73
C ARG A 128 14.89 21.56 28.60
N PRO A 129 14.60 22.86 28.75
CA PRO A 129 15.27 23.66 29.77
C PRO A 129 15.01 22.94 31.09
N ASN A 130 16.08 22.45 31.70
CA ASN A 130 16.03 21.70 32.95
C ASN A 130 15.63 22.69 34.05
N GLY A 131 14.33 22.91 34.21
CA GLY A 131 13.78 23.81 35.19
C GLY A 131 13.79 23.15 36.56
N TYR A 132 14.90 23.27 37.30
CA TYR A 132 14.93 23.30 38.76
C TYR A 132 16.19 24.03 39.24
N ASN A 133 16.10 25.34 39.45
CA ASN A 133 16.82 25.99 40.55
C ASN A 133 16.07 27.28 40.97
N TYR A 134 14.97 27.08 41.70
CA TYR A 134 14.32 28.15 42.46
C TYR A 134 15.09 28.35 43.76
N SER A 135 16.18 29.09 43.71
CA SER A 135 16.75 29.70 44.91
C SER A 135 17.55 30.92 44.52
N ASN A 136 17.26 32.05 45.18
CA ASN A 136 18.10 33.25 45.25
C ASN A 136 17.81 34.39 44.24
N TRP A 137 16.60 34.94 44.27
CA TRP A 137 16.41 36.37 44.00
C TRP A 137 15.89 37.03 45.27
N ASN A 138 16.84 37.64 45.99
CA ASN A 138 16.63 38.39 47.22
C ASN A 138 15.60 39.50 47.03
N HIS A 139 14.61 39.51 47.91
CA HIS A 139 13.79 40.66 48.23
C HIS A 139 14.66 41.71 48.96
N GLU A 140 15.08 42.77 48.27
CA GLU A 140 15.42 44.03 48.94
C GLU A 140 15.44 45.18 47.94
N ASN A 141 14.30 45.86 47.79
CA ASN A 141 14.24 47.31 47.91
C ASN A 141 12.78 47.79 47.89
N GLN A 142 12.32 48.19 49.07
CA GLN A 142 11.13 49.01 49.25
C GLN A 142 11.42 50.48 48.89
N SER A 143 10.33 51.23 48.68
CA SER A 143 10.23 52.69 48.55
C SER A 143 10.29 53.19 47.10
N SER A 144 9.20 53.65 46.49
CA SER A 144 8.41 54.78 46.96
C SER A 144 7.10 54.97 46.18
N LYS A 145 6.01 55.14 46.95
CA LYS A 145 4.88 56.10 46.83
C LYS A 145 4.23 56.45 45.46
N ASN A 146 2.90 56.26 45.49
CA ASN A 146 1.81 57.16 45.09
C ASN A 146 1.00 56.93 43.78
N ILE A 147 -0.22 56.44 44.02
CA ILE A 147 -1.55 57.00 43.68
C ILE A 147 -1.80 57.48 42.24
N GLY A 148 -2.80 56.87 41.60
CA GLY A 148 -3.49 57.40 40.42
C GLY A 148 -4.66 56.54 39.96
N SER A 149 -5.81 56.72 40.61
CA SER A 149 -7.13 56.23 40.18
C SER A 149 -7.50 56.72 38.78
N LEU A 150 -7.96 55.84 37.89
CA LEU A 150 -8.89 56.22 36.81
C LEU A 150 -9.70 55.02 36.30
N SER A 151 -10.93 55.36 35.97
CA SER A 151 -12.17 54.60 36.04
C SER A 151 -12.52 53.87 34.73
N ASP A 152 -13.47 52.93 34.86
CA ASP A 152 -14.54 52.58 33.91
C ASP A 152 -14.24 52.42 32.42
N SER A 153 -14.51 51.22 31.89
CA SER A 153 -15.70 51.03 31.02
C SER A 153 -16.00 49.55 30.75
N ARG A 154 -17.22 49.16 31.10
CA ARG A 154 -17.92 47.92 30.71
C ARG A 154 -18.08 47.84 29.20
N ILE A 155 -17.93 46.65 28.63
CA ILE A 155 -18.68 46.26 27.42
C ILE A 155 -19.37 44.92 27.68
N HIS A 156 -20.69 45.03 27.87
CA HIS A 156 -21.68 43.96 27.74
C HIS A 156 -21.79 43.55 26.26
N ARG A 157 -21.83 42.25 25.96
CA ARG A 157 -22.35 41.73 24.69
C ARG A 157 -23.51 40.79 25.00
N SER A 158 -24.71 41.28 24.76
CA SER A 158 -25.96 40.51 24.71
C SER A 158 -26.55 40.60 23.31
N ASP A 159 -27.16 39.48 22.91
CA ASP A 159 -28.16 39.30 21.85
C ASP A 159 -27.76 39.49 20.37
N LEU A 160 -27.99 38.42 19.61
CA LEU A 160 -28.84 38.45 18.40
C LEU A 160 -29.29 37.03 18.05
N GLY A 161 -30.61 36.85 18.03
CA GLY A 161 -31.29 35.56 17.93
C GLY A 161 -31.47 35.00 16.52
N SER A 162 -31.81 33.71 16.53
CA SER A 162 -32.80 32.99 15.73
C SER A 162 -33.25 33.58 14.39
N ARG A 163 -33.07 32.80 13.31
CA ARG A 163 -34.06 32.77 12.21
C ARG A 163 -34.16 31.40 11.54
N LEU A 164 -35.33 30.80 11.78
CA LEU A 164 -35.96 29.69 11.06
C LEU A 164 -36.12 30.01 9.56
N GLY A 165 -35.90 29.01 8.70
CA GLY A 165 -36.31 29.01 7.30
C GLY A 165 -36.61 27.59 6.83
N LYS A 166 -37.91 27.25 6.78
CA LYS A 166 -38.48 26.00 6.28
C LYS A 166 -38.22 25.86 4.77
N ASN A 167 -38.05 24.63 4.27
CA ASN A 167 -38.49 24.21 2.92
C ASN A 167 -38.69 22.68 2.91
N GLN A 168 -39.95 22.24 2.95
CA GLN A 168 -40.39 20.92 2.49
C GLN A 168 -40.81 21.06 1.02
N ALA A 169 -40.45 20.11 0.15
CA ALA A 169 -41.34 19.52 -0.86
C ALA A 169 -40.62 18.44 -1.71
N ASN A 170 -41.07 17.20 -1.51
CA ASN A 170 -41.17 16.04 -2.39
C ASN A 170 -40.64 16.09 -3.84
N SER A 171 -40.02 14.98 -4.26
CA SER A 171 -40.53 14.16 -5.39
C SER A 171 -39.82 12.79 -5.52
N HIS A 172 -40.57 11.71 -5.26
CA HIS A 172 -40.38 10.41 -5.90
C HIS A 172 -41.09 10.42 -7.27
N PRO A 173 -40.57 9.70 -8.27
CA PRO A 173 -41.16 8.40 -8.69
C PRO A 173 -40.07 7.42 -9.17
N ARG A 174 -40.25 6.15 -9.54
CA ARG A 174 -41.27 5.09 -9.42
C ARG A 174 -40.63 3.90 -10.16
N ASN A 175 -40.54 2.73 -9.54
CA ASN A 175 -40.23 1.47 -10.25
C ASN A 175 -41.36 1.14 -11.23
N ASN A 176 -41.03 0.65 -12.44
CA ASN A 176 -41.69 -0.52 -13.00
C ASN A 176 -40.92 -1.13 -14.19
N SER A 177 -40.87 -2.44 -14.15
CA SER A 177 -40.42 -3.40 -15.15
C SER A 177 -41.60 -3.79 -16.05
N HIS A 178 -41.42 -3.87 -17.37
CA HIS A 178 -41.80 -5.02 -18.21
C HIS A 178 -41.51 -4.75 -19.69
N ASN A 179 -40.67 -5.61 -20.26
CA ASN A 179 -40.52 -5.81 -21.71
C ASN A 179 -41.74 -6.55 -22.25
N GLY A 180 -42.22 -6.11 -23.41
CA GLY A 180 -43.04 -6.86 -24.36
C GLY A 180 -42.48 -6.63 -25.74
#